data_AF-A0A5J6VSM6-F1
#
_entry.id   AF-A0A5J6VSM6-F1
#
_cell.length_a   1.000
_cell.length_b   1.000
_cell.length_c   1.000
_cell.angle_alpha   90.00
_cell.angle_beta   90.00
_cell.angle_gamma   90.00
#
_symmetry.space_group_name_H-M   'P 1'
#
loop_
_entity.id
_entity.type
_entity.pdbx_description
1 polymer ?
#
loop_
_entity_poly.entity_id
_entity_poly.type
_entity_poly.pdbx_seq_one_letter_code
_entity_poly.pdbx_strand_id
1 'polypeptide(L)'
;MRRNSRIARIYSLAVAPEHRQIGMARTLLACTESVAMASGRNRIRLEVREDNTAALRLYTSVGYRPFDRIASYYEAAPPQVDRTAAIRMEKPL
;
A
#
# COMPACT_ATOMS: atom_id res chain seq x y z
N MET A 1 -7.05 15.22 2.93
CA MET A 1 -6.08 14.92 4.03
C MET A 1 -6.66 15.43 5.35
N ARG A 2 -6.67 14.63 6.43
CA ARG A 2 -7.12 15.11 7.77
C ARG A 2 -5.97 15.82 8.50
N ARG A 3 -6.23 17.02 9.03
CA ARG A 3 -5.26 18.04 9.51
C ARG A 3 -4.40 17.65 10.74
N ASN A 4 -4.57 16.46 11.32
CA ASN A 4 -3.84 15.96 12.50
C ASN A 4 -3.36 14.49 12.38
N SER A 5 -3.43 13.90 11.18
CA SER A 5 -2.94 12.53 10.99
C SER A 5 -1.43 12.54 10.81
N ARG A 6 -0.67 12.02 11.78
CA ARG A 6 0.77 11.73 11.65
C ARG A 6 1.07 10.64 10.61
N ILE A 7 0.03 10.06 10.01
CA ILE A 7 0.08 8.92 9.09
C ILE A 7 -0.32 9.37 7.69
N ALA A 8 0.53 9.09 6.70
CA ALA A 8 0.19 9.17 5.27
C ALA A 8 -0.46 7.86 4.80
N ARG A 9 -1.40 7.95 3.85
CA ARG A 9 -2.11 6.80 3.27
C ARG A 9 -1.93 6.77 1.76
N ILE A 10 -1.50 5.63 1.24
CA ILE A 10 -1.45 5.36 -0.20
C ILE A 10 -2.71 4.58 -0.57
N TYR A 11 -3.58 5.18 -1.39
CA TYR A 11 -4.84 4.56 -1.80
C TYR A 11 -4.71 3.67 -3.04
N SER A 12 -3.82 4.04 -3.96
CA SER A 12 -3.57 3.27 -5.17
C SER A 12 -2.14 3.49 -5.63
N LEU A 13 -1.42 2.39 -5.83
CA LEU A 13 -0.12 2.35 -6.49
C LEU A 13 -0.15 1.19 -7.48
N ALA A 14 -0.31 1.52 -8.75
CA ALA A 14 -0.35 0.55 -9.83
C ALA A 14 0.76 0.86 -10.83
N VAL A 15 1.55 -0.16 -11.18
CA VAL A 15 2.48 -0.11 -12.31
C VAL A 15 1.96 -1.10 -13.35
N ALA A 16 1.81 -0.61 -14.57
CA ALA A 16 1.35 -1.40 -15.71
C ALA A 16 2.25 -2.65 -15.86
N PRO A 17 1.70 -3.84 -16.19
CA PRO A 17 2.45 -5.08 -16.29
C PRO A 17 3.73 -4.98 -17.12
N GLU A 18 3.68 -4.19 -18.19
CA GLU A 18 4.74 -3.96 -19.17
C GLU A 18 5.92 -3.15 -18.59
N HIS A 19 5.72 -2.48 -17.45
CA HIS A 19 6.70 -1.67 -16.74
C HIS A 19 7.04 -2.23 -15.34
N ARG A 20 6.69 -3.49 -15.07
CA ARG A 20 7.11 -4.17 -13.84
C ARG A 20 8.60 -4.55 -13.93
N GLN A 21 9.19 -4.91 -12.78
CA GLN A 21 10.60 -5.35 -12.66
C GLN A 21 11.69 -4.32 -12.99
N ILE A 22 11.37 -3.11 -13.45
CA ILE A 22 12.36 -2.03 -13.67
C ILE A 22 12.49 -1.03 -12.51
N GLY A 23 11.95 -1.36 -11.33
CA GLY A 23 12.11 -0.55 -10.12
C GLY A 23 11.22 0.71 -10.01
N MET A 24 10.37 1.01 -10.99
CA MET A 24 9.47 2.18 -10.97
C MET A 24 8.61 2.26 -9.71
N ALA A 25 8.05 1.13 -9.26
CA ALA A 25 7.22 1.10 -8.05
C ALA A 25 8.03 1.49 -6.80
N ARG A 26 9.32 1.13 -6.73
CA ARG A 26 10.22 1.52 -5.63
C ARG A 26 10.52 3.01 -5.66
N THR A 27 10.77 3.58 -6.84
CA THR A 27 11.00 5.02 -7.00
C THR A 27 9.77 5.84 -6.59
N LEU A 28 8.57 5.41 -7.01
CA LEU A 28 7.32 6.06 -6.62
C LEU A 28 7.08 5.99 -5.11
N LEU A 29 7.36 4.84 -4.48
CA LEU A 29 7.29 4.67 -3.03
C LEU A 29 8.26 5.61 -2.32
N ALA A 30 9.52 5.66 -2.75
CA ALA A 30 10.53 6.53 -2.14
C ALA A 30 10.15 8.02 -2.27
N CYS A 31 9.63 8.45 -3.42
CA CYS A 31 9.13 9.82 -3.60
C CYS A 31 7.97 10.12 -2.65
N THR A 32 7.04 9.17 -2.51
CA THR A 32 5.90 9.31 -1.60
C THR A 32 6.36 9.39 -0.13
N GLU A 33 7.35 8.58 0.25
CA GLU A 33 7.99 8.61 1.57
C GLU A 33 8.61 9.98 1.85
N SER A 34 9.39 10.51 0.90
CA SER A 34 9.98 11.85 0.99
C SER A 34 8.94 12.96 1.15
N VAL A 35 7.86 12.93 0.36
CA VAL A 35 6.78 13.93 0.46
C VAL A 35 6.05 13.84 1.81
N ALA A 36 5.84 12.62 2.31
CA ALA A 36 5.22 12.39 3.61
C ALA A 36 6.10 12.90 4.76
N MET A 37 7.41 12.61 4.74
CA MET A 37 8.38 13.14 5.71
C MET A 37 8.45 14.67 5.67
N ALA A 38 8.55 15.27 4.48
CA ALA A 38 8.60 16.72 4.31
C ALA A 38 7.33 17.42 4.84
N SER A 39 6.21 16.69 4.86
CA SER A 39 4.97 17.19 5.44
C SER A 39 4.85 16.90 6.95
N GLY A 40 5.86 16.35 7.62
CA GLY A 40 5.84 16.07 9.06
C GLY A 40 5.05 14.81 9.45
N ARG A 41 4.95 13.82 8.57
CA ARG A 41 4.36 12.51 8.88
C ARG A 41 5.47 11.57 9.36
N ASN A 42 5.13 10.66 10.26
CA ASN A 42 6.09 9.71 10.85
C ASN A 42 5.80 8.24 10.48
N ARG A 43 4.82 8.02 9.60
CA ARG A 43 4.41 6.68 9.17
C ARG A 43 3.62 6.71 7.87
N ILE A 44 3.76 5.66 7.05
CA ILE A 44 2.92 5.39 5.87
C ILE A 44 2.12 4.10 6.08
N ARG A 45 0.89 4.10 5.57
CA ARG A 45 0.04 2.91 5.46
C ARG A 45 -0.44 2.69 4.03
N LEU A 46 -0.55 1.43 3.66
CA LEU A 46 -1.12 0.97 2.39
C LEU A 46 -1.93 -0.31 2.61
N GLU A 47 -2.80 -0.60 1.65
CA GLU A 47 -3.60 -1.82 1.62
C GLU A 47 -3.30 -2.56 0.32
N VAL A 48 -3.06 -3.87 0.41
CA VAL A 48 -2.69 -4.71 -0.73
C VAL A 48 -3.53 -5.98 -0.68
N ARG A 49 -4.04 -6.42 -1.83
CA ARG A 49 -4.77 -7.70 -1.90
C ARG A 49 -3.84 -8.86 -1.54
N GLU A 50 -4.35 -9.83 -0.79
CA GLU A 50 -3.59 -10.99 -0.33
C GLU A 50 -3.08 -11.88 -1.49
N ASP A 51 -3.80 -11.88 -2.62
CA ASP A 51 -3.40 -12.58 -3.85
C ASP A 51 -2.28 -11.86 -4.64
N ASN A 52 -2.01 -10.58 -4.34
CA ASN A 52 -1.00 -9.79 -5.04
C ASN A 52 0.39 -10.03 -4.45
N THR A 53 0.90 -11.24 -4.63
CA THR A 53 2.21 -11.70 -4.14
C THR A 53 3.36 -10.81 -4.60
N ALA A 54 3.29 -10.24 -5.82
CA ALA A 54 4.31 -9.32 -6.33
C ALA A 54 4.36 -8.01 -5.53
N ALA A 55 3.21 -7.40 -5.24
CA ALA A 55 3.14 -6.20 -4.43
C ALA A 55 3.53 -6.46 -2.97
N LEU A 56 3.09 -7.59 -2.39
CA LEU A 56 3.49 -8.01 -1.04
C LEU A 56 5.01 -8.15 -0.91
N ARG A 57 5.66 -8.80 -1.88
CA ARG A 57 7.13 -8.93 -1.93
C ARG A 57 7.81 -7.58 -2.04
N LEU A 58 7.33 -6.69 -2.92
CA LEU A 58 7.86 -5.35 -3.08
C LEU A 58 7.77 -4.57 -1.76
N TYR A 59 6.58 -4.46 -1.16
CA TYR A 59 6.38 -3.68 0.06
C TYR A 59 7.19 -4.24 1.23
N THR A 60 7.25 -5.56 1.38
CA THR A 60 8.10 -6.20 2.40
C THR A 60 9.57 -5.88 2.16
N SER A 61 10.05 -5.92 0.91
CA SER A 61 11.45 -5.61 0.56
C SER A 61 11.87 -4.17 0.83
N VAL A 62 10.92 -3.23 0.84
CA VAL A 62 11.19 -1.81 1.13
C VAL A 62 10.85 -1.41 2.57
N GLY A 63 10.56 -2.39 3.43
CA GLY A 63 10.44 -2.22 4.88
C GLY A 63 9.02 -2.07 5.44
N TYR A 64 7.98 -2.26 4.62
CA TYR A 64 6.61 -2.30 5.12
C TYR A 64 6.34 -3.64 5.81
N ARG A 65 5.54 -3.59 6.87
CA ARG A 65 5.16 -4.77 7.67
C ARG A 65 3.64 -4.88 7.72
N PRO A 66 3.07 -6.09 7.61
CA PRO A 66 1.64 -6.29 7.82
C PRO A 66 1.28 -5.97 9.27
N PHE A 67 0.15 -5.29 9.50
CA PHE A 67 -0.34 -5.00 10.85
C PHE A 67 -1.82 -5.32 11.05
N ASP A 68 -2.58 -5.54 9.96
CA ASP A 68 -4.01 -5.83 10.00
C ASP A 68 -4.44 -6.53 8.70
N ARG A 69 -5.55 -7.28 8.73
CA ARG A 69 -6.10 -8.03 7.59
C ARG A 69 -7.60 -7.79 7.52
N ILE A 70 -8.06 -7.30 6.37
CA ILE A 70 -9.47 -7.03 6.08
C ILE A 70 -10.00 -8.18 5.23
N ALA A 71 -10.73 -9.11 5.85
CA ALA A 71 -11.36 -10.22 5.12
C ALA A 71 -12.48 -9.75 4.16
N SER A 72 -13.09 -8.60 4.44
CA SER A 72 -14.29 -8.09 3.77
C SER A 72 -14.07 -6.80 2.98
N TYR A 73 -12.93 -6.63 2.32
CA TYR A 73 -12.60 -5.37 1.64
C TYR A 73 -13.61 -4.99 0.52
N TYR A 74 -14.40 -5.95 0.04
CA TYR A 74 -15.47 -5.76 -0.96
C TYR A 74 -16.84 -6.29 -0.48
N GLU A 75 -17.24 -6.02 0.76
CA GLU A 75 -18.53 -6.48 1.30
C GLU A 75 -19.76 -6.01 0.49
N ALA A 76 -19.63 -4.89 -0.23
CA ALA A 76 -20.68 -4.34 -1.10
C ALA A 76 -20.61 -4.81 -2.57
N ALA A 77 -19.66 -5.68 -2.92
CA ALA A 77 -19.55 -6.19 -4.28
C ALA A 77 -20.57 -7.34 -4.52
N PRO A 78 -21.17 -7.43 -5.72
CA PRO A 78 -22.11 -8.49 -6.03
C PRO A 78 -21.46 -9.87 -5.82
N PRO A 79 -22.25 -10.92 -5.53
CA PRO A 79 -21.75 -12.23 -5.09
C PRO A 79 -20.74 -12.91 -6.03
N GLN A 80 -20.61 -12.44 -7.28
CA GLN A 80 -19.62 -12.91 -8.27
C GLN A 80 -18.27 -12.20 -8.22
N VAL A 81 -18.08 -11.19 -7.37
CA VAL A 81 -16.78 -10.53 -7.21
C VAL A 81 -15.97 -11.26 -6.16
N ASP A 82 -14.77 -11.67 -6.56
CA ASP A 82 -13.78 -12.30 -5.69
C ASP A 82 -13.53 -11.43 -4.44
N ARG A 83 -14.01 -11.93 -3.29
CA ARG A 83 -13.87 -11.30 -1.97
C ARG A 83 -12.50 -11.58 -1.40
N THR A 84 -11.47 -11.24 -2.15
CA THR A 84 -10.10 -11.44 -1.72
C THR A 84 -9.79 -10.48 -0.57
N ALA A 85 -9.25 -11.02 0.51
CA ALA A 85 -8.84 -10.22 1.65
C ALA A 85 -7.77 -9.21 1.25
N ALA A 86 -7.76 -8.06 1.93
CA ALA A 86 -6.69 -7.08 1.84
C ALA A 86 -5.82 -7.12 3.09
N ILE A 87 -4.51 -7.11 2.92
CA ILE A 87 -3.52 -6.95 3.98
C ILE A 87 -3.20 -5.47 4.11
N ARG A 88 -3.35 -4.92 5.32
CA ARG A 88 -2.86 -3.58 5.62
C ARG A 88 -1.40 -3.66 6.04
N MET A 89 -0.57 -2.84 5.41
CA MET A 89 0.84 -2.74 5.72
C MET A 89 1.20 -1.33 6.18
N GLU A 90 2.17 -1.23 7.08
CA GLU A 90 2.71 0.04 7.55
C GLU A 90 4.23 0.07 7.59
N LYS A 91 4.78 1.28 7.44
CA LYS A 91 6.20 1.56 7.57
C LYS A 91 6.39 2.87 8.35
N PRO A 92 7.16 2.87 9.46
CA PRO A 92 7.63 4.10 10.09
C PRO A 92 8.50 4.90 9.11
N LEU A 93 8.28 6.22 9.04
CA LEU A 93 9.09 7.15 8.24
C LEU A 93 10.20 7.75 9.07
#